data_AF-A0AAU5JUC3-F1
#
_entry.id   AF-A0AAU5JUC3-F1
#
_cell.length_a   1.000
_cell.length_b   1.000
_cell.length_c   1.000
_cell.angle_alpha   90.00
_cell.angle_beta   90.00
_cell.angle_gamma   90.00
#
_symmetry.space_group_name_H-M   'P 1'
#
loop_
_entity.id
_entity.type
_entity.pdbx_description
1 polymer ?
#
loop_
_entity_poly.entity_id
_entity_poly.type
_entity_poly.pdbx_seq_one_letter_code
_entity_poly.pdbx_strand_id
1 'polypeptide(L)'
;MGWDLNISAGELRASAGAADALAADLHEPLRKAGADLASAAAAFGPWTVGPRMSQTGEGWGSGLETLRGRLTEHANGLRHLADGRDVMEQDVMSCFQGW
;
A
#
# COMPACT_ATOMS: atom_id res chain seq x y z
N MET A 1 -19.20 22.72 16.95
CA MET A 1 -19.14 22.24 15.56
C MET A 1 -18.22 21.04 15.57
N GLY A 2 -18.75 19.83 15.72
CA GLY A 2 -17.94 18.64 16.06
C GLY A 2 -18.69 17.33 15.87
N TRP A 3 -19.53 17.29 14.83
CA TRP A 3 -20.17 16.08 14.34
C TRP A 3 -19.54 15.86 12.95
N ASP A 4 -19.31 14.59 12.58
CA ASP A 4 -18.67 14.11 11.34
C ASP A 4 -17.19 13.68 11.41
N LEU A 5 -16.81 12.96 12.47
CA LEU A 5 -15.64 12.05 12.45
C LEU A 5 -16.05 10.56 12.51
N ASN A 6 -17.30 10.24 12.15
CA ASN A 6 -17.77 8.86 12.14
C ASN A 6 -17.45 8.22 10.78
N ILE A 7 -16.22 7.74 10.60
CA ILE A 7 -15.85 6.94 9.42
C ILE A 7 -16.47 5.55 9.59
N SER A 8 -17.42 5.20 8.74
CA SER A 8 -18.08 3.89 8.76
C SER A 8 -17.12 2.74 8.42
N ALA A 9 -17.39 1.54 8.93
CA ALA A 9 -16.64 0.34 8.53
C ALA A 9 -16.71 0.10 7.02
N GLY A 10 -17.82 0.50 6.37
CA GLY A 10 -17.97 0.48 4.91
C GLY A 10 -16.98 1.40 4.19
N GLU A 11 -16.78 2.62 4.66
CA GLU A 11 -15.80 3.56 4.10
C GLU A 11 -14.36 3.09 4.29
N LEU A 12 -14.04 2.51 5.46
CA LEU A 12 -12.73 1.91 5.70
C LEU A 12 -12.45 0.74 4.73
N ARG A 13 -13.44 -0.14 4.51
CA ARG A 13 -13.32 -1.25 3.55
C ARG A 13 -13.24 -0.77 2.11
N ALA A 14 -13.99 0.27 1.75
CA ALA A 14 -13.92 0.88 0.42
C ALA A 14 -12.53 1.50 0.17
N SER A 15 -11.98 2.20 1.17
CA SER A 15 -10.63 2.76 1.10
C SER A 15 -9.56 1.67 1.02
N ALA A 16 -9.71 0.56 1.75
CA ALA A 16 -8.84 -0.61 1.63
C ALA A 16 -8.89 -1.21 0.22
N GLY A 17 -10.08 -1.33 -0.37
CA GLY A 17 -10.25 -1.79 -1.75
C GLY A 17 -9.60 -0.86 -2.77
N ALA A 18 -9.69 0.46 -2.57
CA ALA A 18 -9.02 1.44 -3.44
C ALA A 18 -7.49 1.34 -3.34
N ALA A 19 -6.94 1.12 -2.14
CA ALA A 19 -5.51 0.92 -1.94
C ALA A 19 -5.01 -0.38 -2.61
N ASP A 20 -5.79 -1.46 -2.56
CA ASP A 20 -5.48 -2.70 -3.27
C ASP A 20 -5.54 -2.53 -4.79
N ALA A 21 -6.55 -1.82 -5.30
CA ALA A 21 -6.65 -1.52 -6.73
C ALA A 21 -5.43 -0.73 -7.21
N LEU A 22 -5.02 0.29 -6.46
CA LEU A 22 -3.79 1.04 -6.75
C LEU A 22 -2.55 0.14 -6.71
N ALA A 23 -2.43 -0.76 -5.74
CA ALA A 23 -1.31 -1.69 -5.66
C ALA A 23 -1.26 -2.67 -6.86
N ALA A 24 -2.42 -3.13 -7.32
CA ALA A 24 -2.56 -3.98 -8.48
C ALA A 24 -2.24 -3.24 -9.79
N ASP A 25 -2.82 -2.05 -9.96
CA ASP A 25 -2.62 -1.20 -11.15
C ASP A 25 -1.16 -0.75 -11.30
N LEU A 26 -0.48 -0.51 -10.17
CA LEU A 26 0.93 -0.15 -10.16
C LEU A 26 1.87 -1.34 -10.37
N HIS A 27 1.41 -2.59 -10.19
CA HIS A 27 2.30 -3.76 -10.27
C HIS A 27 3.06 -3.83 -11.60
N GLU A 28 2.35 -3.78 -12.71
CA GLU A 28 2.94 -3.92 -14.04
C GLU A 28 3.82 -2.72 -14.44
N PRO A 29 3.40 -1.45 -14.24
CA PRO A 29 4.25 -0.29 -14.43
C PRO A 29 5.55 -0.34 -13.61
N LEU A 30 5.47 -0.73 -12.33
CA LEU A 30 6.64 -0.82 -11.46
C LEU A 30 7.60 -1.94 -11.89
N ARG A 31 7.04 -3.10 -12.27
CA ARG A 31 7.82 -4.22 -12.83
C ARG A 31 8.57 -3.79 -14.09
N LYS A 32 7.89 -3.07 -15.00
CA LYS A 32 8.51 -2.53 -16.21
C LYS A 32 9.60 -1.52 -15.89
N ALA A 33 9.35 -0.57 -15.00
CA ALA A 33 10.34 0.42 -14.58
C ALA A 33 11.61 -0.24 -14.00
N GLY A 34 11.44 -1.28 -13.17
CA GLY A 34 12.56 -2.06 -12.65
C GLY A 34 13.38 -2.75 -13.75
N ALA A 35 12.70 -3.35 -14.74
CA ALA A 35 13.37 -3.97 -15.89
C ALA A 35 14.13 -2.94 -16.75
N ASP A 36 13.52 -1.78 -16.98
CA ASP A 36 14.12 -0.69 -17.76
C ASP A 36 15.36 -0.12 -17.05
N LEU A 37 15.30 0.05 -15.71
CA LEU A 37 16.44 0.46 -14.90
C LEU A 37 17.58 -0.55 -14.93
N ALA A 38 17.29 -1.84 -14.84
CA ALA A 38 18.28 -2.91 -14.94
C ALA A 38 18.95 -2.94 -16.33
N SER A 39 18.16 -2.79 -17.38
CA SER A 39 18.65 -2.70 -18.76
C SER A 39 19.56 -1.49 -18.96
N ALA A 40 19.14 -0.31 -18.47
CA ALA A 40 19.95 0.91 -18.52
C ALA A 40 21.27 0.73 -17.75
N ALA A 41 21.24 0.19 -16.54
CA ALA A 41 22.42 -0.09 -15.74
C ALA A 41 23.41 -1.02 -16.48
N ALA A 42 22.91 -2.08 -17.12
CA ALA A 42 23.74 -2.99 -17.91
C ALA A 42 24.39 -2.29 -19.12
N ALA A 43 23.67 -1.40 -19.80
CA ALA A 43 24.20 -0.63 -20.93
C ALA A 43 25.36 0.29 -20.51
N PHE A 44 25.34 0.82 -19.27
CA PHE A 44 26.42 1.64 -18.72
C PHE A 44 27.57 0.84 -18.09
N GLY A 45 27.46 -0.48 -17.98
CA GLY A 45 28.49 -1.35 -17.36
C GLY A 45 29.92 -1.14 -17.90
N PRO A 46 30.15 -0.98 -19.21
CA PRO A 46 31.48 -0.72 -19.78
C PRO A 46 32.06 0.67 -19.44
N TRP A 47 31.26 1.57 -18.88
CA TRP A 47 31.63 2.96 -18.64
C TRP A 47 32.04 3.15 -17.19
N THR A 48 32.91 4.13 -16.93
CA THR A 48 33.34 4.49 -15.57
C THR A 48 32.18 4.88 -14.64
N VAL A 49 31.05 5.31 -15.21
CA VAL A 49 29.81 5.63 -14.48
C VAL A 49 28.92 4.43 -14.18
N GLY A 50 29.19 3.26 -14.78
CA GLY A 50 28.38 2.04 -14.67
C GLY A 50 28.03 1.63 -13.24
N PRO A 51 28.98 1.60 -12.29
CA PRO A 51 28.69 1.28 -10.89
C PRO A 51 27.69 2.23 -10.23
N ARG A 52 27.76 3.54 -10.51
CA ARG A 52 26.84 4.54 -9.96
C ARG A 52 25.44 4.43 -10.57
N MET A 53 25.35 4.11 -11.86
CA MET A 53 24.07 3.88 -12.52
C MET A 53 23.38 2.60 -12.02
N SER A 54 24.16 1.55 -11.74
CA SER A 54 23.62 0.32 -11.14
C SER A 54 23.04 0.59 -9.74
N GLN A 55 23.78 1.28 -8.87
CA GLN A 55 23.28 1.66 -7.54
C GLN A 55 22.02 2.54 -7.60
N THR A 56 21.97 3.47 -8.57
CA THR A 56 20.79 4.30 -8.79
C THR A 56 19.59 3.45 -9.20
N GLY A 57 19.78 2.51 -10.12
CA GLY A 57 18.73 1.59 -10.58
C GLY A 57 18.19 0.71 -9.45
N GLU A 58 19.08 0.14 -8.64
CA GLU A 58 18.72 -0.67 -7.46
C GLU A 58 17.95 0.16 -6.42
N GLY A 59 18.40 1.39 -6.13
CA GLY A 59 17.75 2.28 -5.18
C GLY A 59 16.33 2.65 -5.60
N TRP A 60 16.13 3.01 -6.87
CA TRP A 60 14.79 3.26 -7.41
C TRP A 60 13.94 1.99 -7.40
N GLY A 61 14.48 0.84 -7.80
CA GLY A 61 13.76 -0.44 -7.76
C GLY A 61 13.26 -0.78 -6.35
N SER A 62 14.11 -0.64 -5.34
CA SER A 62 13.75 -0.87 -3.93
C SER A 62 12.71 0.13 -3.43
N GLY A 63 12.85 1.42 -3.77
CA GLY A 63 11.88 2.44 -3.36
C GLY A 63 10.49 2.22 -3.96
N LEU A 64 10.42 1.81 -5.22
CA LEU A 64 9.16 1.50 -5.90
C LEU A 64 8.48 0.27 -5.31
N GLU A 65 9.23 -0.78 -5.00
CA GLU A 65 8.69 -1.97 -4.34
C GLU A 65 8.21 -1.66 -2.91
N THR A 66 8.93 -0.79 -2.19
CA THR A 66 8.51 -0.30 -0.87
C THR A 66 7.18 0.46 -0.95
N LEU A 67 7.01 1.33 -1.96
CA LEU A 67 5.75 2.04 -2.18
C LEU A 67 4.58 1.06 -2.37
N ARG A 68 4.78 0.02 -3.19
CA ARG A 68 3.79 -1.02 -3.41
C ARG A 68 3.43 -1.76 -2.11
N GLY A 69 4.44 -2.14 -1.33
CA GLY A 69 4.24 -2.79 -0.02
C GLY A 69 3.42 -1.93 0.94
N ARG A 70 3.70 -0.63 1.02
CA ARG A 70 2.98 0.31 1.89
C ARG A 70 1.50 0.45 1.53
N LEU A 71 1.13 0.36 0.25
CA LEU A 71 -0.27 0.36 -0.17
C LEU A 71 -1.01 -0.88 0.37
N THR A 72 -0.39 -2.05 0.27
CA THR A 72 -0.95 -3.30 0.82
C THR A 72 -1.04 -3.25 2.35
N GLU A 73 -0.01 -2.75 3.03
CA GLU A 73 -0.05 -2.56 4.50
C GLU A 73 -1.16 -1.60 4.91
N HIS A 74 -1.34 -0.50 4.17
CA HIS A 74 -2.41 0.47 4.42
C HIS A 74 -3.79 -0.17 4.27
N ALA A 75 -4.02 -0.94 3.20
CA ALA A 75 -5.27 -1.67 3.00
C ALA A 75 -5.56 -2.64 4.16
N ASN A 76 -4.54 -3.36 4.64
CA ASN A 76 -4.69 -4.27 5.79
C ASN A 76 -5.01 -3.52 7.09
N GLY A 77 -4.36 -2.39 7.34
CA GLY A 77 -4.65 -1.54 8.49
C GLY A 77 -6.09 -1.05 8.50
N LEU A 78 -6.61 -0.62 7.35
CA LEU A 78 -8.00 -0.18 7.20
C LEU A 78 -9.00 -1.29 7.47
N ARG A 79 -8.71 -2.52 7.04
CA ARG A 79 -9.53 -3.70 7.36
C ARG A 79 -9.54 -3.99 8.86
N HIS A 80 -8.38 -3.98 9.51
CA HIS A 80 -8.30 -4.19 10.95
C HIS A 80 -9.07 -3.15 11.75
N LEU A 81 -9.07 -1.89 11.31
CA LEU A 81 -9.89 -0.85 11.93
C LEU A 81 -11.39 -1.10 11.73
N ALA A 82 -11.81 -1.53 10.53
CA ALA A 82 -13.20 -1.86 10.25
C ALA A 82 -13.68 -3.06 11.09
N ASP A 83 -12.87 -4.12 11.18
CA ASP A 83 -13.22 -5.33 11.91
C ASP A 83 -13.24 -5.07 13.43
N GLY A 84 -12.28 -4.29 13.95
CA GLY A 84 -12.27 -3.87 15.36
C GLY A 84 -13.48 -3.02 15.74
N ARG A 85 -13.96 -2.17 14.81
CA ARG A 85 -15.21 -1.42 15.00
C ARG A 85 -16.42 -2.35 15.07
N ASP A 86 -16.54 -3.30 14.15
CA ASP A 86 -17.68 -4.23 14.12
C ASP A 86 -17.75 -5.09 15.40
N VAL A 87 -16.60 -5.56 15.91
CA VAL A 87 -16.52 -6.27 17.20
C VAL A 87 -17.00 -5.40 18.34
N MET A 88 -16.55 -4.14 18.40
CA MET A 88 -16.93 -3.20 19.46
C MET A 88 -18.43 -2.86 19.42
N GLU A 89 -19.02 -2.67 18.23
CA GLU A 89 -20.45 -2.45 18.07
C GLU A 89 -21.26 -3.67 18.54
N GLN A 90 -20.82 -4.89 18.22
CA GLN A 90 -21.46 -6.12 18.70
C GLN A 90 -21.42 -6.27 20.22
N ASP A 91 -20.26 -6.01 20.85
CA ASP A 91 -20.11 -6.05 22.30
C ASP A 91 -21.06 -5.06 22.98
N VAL A 92 -21.12 -3.82 22.49
CA VAL A 92 -22.03 -2.79 23.00
C VAL A 92 -23.49 -3.22 22.84
N MET A 93 -23.89 -3.74 21.67
CA MET A 93 -25.25 -4.25 21.46
C MET A 93 -25.58 -5.40 22.41
N SER A 94 -24.64 -6.30 22.68
CA SER A 94 -24.83 -7.42 23.60
C SER A 94 -25.09 -6.97 25.04
N CYS A 95 -24.44 -5.88 25.50
CA CYS A 95 -24.67 -5.30 26.82
C CYS A 95 -26.11 -4.80 27.01
N PHE A 96 -26.77 -4.34 25.95
CA PHE A 96 -28.14 -3.82 26.02
C PHE A 96 -29.21 -4.89 25.80
N GLN A 97 -28.88 -6.06 25.23
CA GLN A 97 -29.80 -7.19 25.07
C GLN A 97 -29.95 -8.04 26.34
N GLY A 98 -29.14 -7.78 27.37
CA GLY A 98 -29.17 -8.48 28.66
C GLY A 98 -29.96 -7.79 29.79
N TRP A 99 -30.72 -6.72 29.49
CA TRP A 99 -31.58 -6.00 30.43
C TRP A 99 -33.07 -6.21 30.12
#